data_AF-A0A7Z8ZCQ0-F1
#
_entry.id   AF-A0A7Z8ZCQ0-F1
#
_cell.length_a   1.000
_cell.length_b   1.000
_cell.length_c   1.000
_cell.angle_alpha   90.00
_cell.angle_beta   90.00
_cell.angle_gamma   90.00
#
_symmetry.space_group_name_H-M   'P 1'
#
loop_
_entity.id
_entity.type
_entity.pdbx_description
1 polymer ?
#
loop_
_entity_poly.entity_id
_entity_poly.type
_entity_poly.pdbx_seq_one_letter_code
_entity_poly.pdbx_strand_id
1 'polypeptide(L)'
;MKKRFSDEQLISILREAEAGVSARKHAISDATFYTWRKKHGGMEVHEVKRLKSLEEENARLKKLLAEAMLDKETLQVFFGRLFGSASRRGRAIGTSQYVLGSTQYNPGDIP
;
A
#
# COMPACT_ATOMS: atom_id res chain seq x y z
N MET A 1 16.95 2.19 19.64
CA MET A 1 16.78 1.90 21.08
C MET A 1 17.19 0.45 21.34
N LYS A 2 18.17 0.19 22.21
CA LYS A 2 18.65 -1.19 22.47
C LYS A 2 17.65 -1.89 23.41
N LYS A 3 17.10 -3.03 23.00
CA LYS A 3 16.25 -3.84 23.88
C LYS A 3 17.09 -4.31 25.08
N ARG A 4 16.57 -4.14 26.30
CA ARG A 4 17.23 -4.57 27.56
C ARG A 4 17.22 -6.09 27.74
N PHE A 5 16.23 -6.77 27.15
CA PHE A 5 16.05 -8.22 27.22
C PHE A 5 15.91 -8.79 25.80
N SER A 6 16.49 -9.97 25.57
CA SER A 6 16.22 -10.73 24.34
C SER A 6 14.82 -11.32 24.36
N ASP A 7 14.29 -11.68 23.20
CA ASP A 7 12.98 -12.30 23.09
C ASP A 7 12.97 -13.69 23.77
N GLU A 8 14.12 -14.37 23.82
CA GLU A 8 14.31 -15.64 24.55
C GLU A 8 14.25 -15.44 26.07
N GLN A 9 14.93 -14.42 26.59
CA GLN A 9 14.89 -14.07 28.02
C GLN A 9 13.48 -13.68 28.45
N LEU A 10 12.78 -12.91 27.63
CA LEU A 10 11.39 -12.52 27.86
C LEU A 10 10.50 -13.76 28.04
N ILE A 11 10.59 -14.72 27.11
CA ILE A 11 9.74 -15.92 27.12
C ILE A 11 10.10 -16.84 28.30
N SER A 12 11.39 -16.95 28.64
CA SER A 12 11.84 -17.68 29.83
C SER A 12 11.21 -17.10 31.10
N ILE A 13 11.22 -15.78 31.25
CA ILE A 13 10.64 -15.09 32.41
C ILE A 13 9.12 -15.27 32.48
N LEU A 14 8.43 -15.23 31.33
CA LEU A 14 6.99 -15.50 31.28
C LEU A 14 6.67 -16.94 31.72
N ARG A 15 7.45 -17.93 31.28
CA ARG A 15 7.28 -19.34 31.70
C ARG A 15 7.56 -19.55 33.19
N GLU A 16 8.63 -18.96 33.72
CA GLU A 16 8.92 -19.00 35.14
C GLU A 16 7.75 -18.43 35.97
N ALA A 17 7.15 -17.34 35.51
CA ALA A 17 6.01 -16.73 36.17
C ALA A 17 4.73 -17.58 36.06
N GLU A 18 4.50 -18.28 34.95
CA GLU A 18 3.42 -19.27 34.81
C GLU A 18 3.63 -20.47 35.75
N ALA A 19 4.88 -20.85 36.03
CA ALA A 19 5.24 -21.86 37.02
C ALA A 19 5.22 -21.38 38.48
N GLY A 20 4.76 -20.14 38.74
CA GLY A 20 4.61 -19.58 40.08
C GLY A 20 5.84 -18.86 40.63
N VAL A 21 6.89 -18.65 39.83
CA VAL A 21 8.07 -17.86 40.25
C VAL A 21 7.78 -16.37 40.12
N SER A 22 8.05 -15.59 41.16
CA SER A 22 7.84 -14.14 41.13
C SER A 22 8.71 -13.45 40.07
N ALA A 23 8.06 -12.76 39.13
CA ALA A 23 8.71 -11.93 38.10
C ALA A 23 9.52 -10.77 38.69
N ARG A 24 9.32 -10.42 39.99
CA ARG A 24 10.08 -9.37 40.68
C ARG A 24 11.58 -9.70 40.79
N LYS A 25 11.96 -10.97 40.73
CA LYS A 25 13.38 -11.41 40.73
C LYS A 25 14.17 -10.85 39.55
N HIS A 26 13.49 -10.58 38.44
CA HIS A 26 14.09 -10.09 37.20
C HIS A 26 14.11 -8.55 37.10
N ALA A 27 13.73 -7.84 38.18
CA ALA A 27 13.64 -6.38 38.24
C ALA A 27 12.77 -5.78 37.11
N ILE A 28 11.73 -6.49 36.70
CA ILE A 28 10.76 -6.05 35.69
C ILE A 28 9.54 -5.46 36.41
N SER A 29 9.03 -4.34 35.90
CA SER A 29 7.78 -3.77 36.41
C SER A 29 6.58 -4.60 35.98
N ASP A 30 5.56 -4.69 36.84
CA ASP A 30 4.33 -5.46 36.56
C ASP A 30 3.69 -5.04 35.23
N ALA A 31 3.68 -3.73 34.92
CA ALA A 31 3.18 -3.22 33.64
C ALA A 31 3.92 -3.79 32.42
N THR A 32 5.24 -3.93 32.52
CA THR A 32 6.07 -4.51 31.45
C THR A 32 5.80 -6.01 31.32
N PHE A 33 5.70 -6.71 32.45
CA PHE A 33 5.36 -8.13 32.48
C PHE A 33 3.99 -8.41 31.84
N TYR A 34 2.95 -7.65 32.19
CA TYR A 34 1.62 -7.79 31.57
C TYR A 34 1.63 -7.49 30.07
N THR A 35 2.43 -6.51 29.64
CA THR A 35 2.61 -6.21 28.20
C THR A 35 3.23 -7.40 27.46
N TRP A 36 4.26 -8.02 28.05
CA TRP A 36 4.91 -9.20 27.49
C TRP A 36 3.97 -10.40 27.48
N ARG A 37 3.23 -10.64 28.57
CA ARG A 37 2.25 -11.73 28.65
C ARG A 37 1.12 -11.57 27.63
N LYS A 38 0.63 -10.35 27.40
CA LYS A 38 -0.38 -10.09 26.36
C LYS A 38 0.15 -10.37 24.95
N LYS A 39 1.43 -10.08 24.70
CA LYS A 39 2.05 -10.21 23.37
C LYS A 39 2.61 -11.60 23.08
N HIS A 40 3.14 -12.29 24.09
CA HIS A 40 3.93 -13.51 23.95
C HIS A 40 3.48 -14.64 24.89
N GLY A 41 2.47 -14.42 25.75
CA GLY A 41 1.96 -15.45 26.65
C GLY A 41 1.45 -16.66 25.87
N GLY A 42 1.78 -17.86 26.36
CA GLY A 42 1.45 -19.12 25.68
C GLY A 42 2.25 -19.41 24.40
N MET A 43 3.16 -18.53 23.96
CA MET A 43 4.04 -18.80 22.81
C MET A 43 5.37 -19.43 23.24
N GLU A 44 5.88 -20.32 22.40
CA GLU A 44 7.24 -20.84 22.52
C GLU A 44 8.27 -19.89 21.89
N VAL A 45 9.53 -20.04 22.29
CA VAL A 45 10.66 -19.29 21.73
C VAL A 45 10.76 -19.42 20.21
N HIS A 46 10.55 -20.63 19.69
CA HIS A 46 10.61 -20.88 18.25
C HIS A 46 9.48 -20.15 17.50
N GLU A 47 8.30 -20.05 18.11
CA GLU A 47 7.14 -19.39 17.52
C GLU A 47 7.35 -17.87 17.46
N VAL A 48 7.91 -17.26 18.51
CA VAL A 48 8.24 -15.83 18.51
C VAL A 48 9.32 -15.51 17.48
N LYS A 49 10.34 -16.37 17.32
CA LYS A 49 11.35 -16.19 16.26
C LYS A 49 10.74 -16.28 14.87
N ARG A 50 9.87 -17.27 14.64
CA ARG A 50 9.18 -17.46 13.36
C ARG A 50 8.28 -16.27 13.04
N LEU A 51 7.50 -15.80 14.02
CA LEU A 51 6.60 -14.66 13.88
C LEU A 51 7.37 -13.40 13.46
N LYS A 52 8.51 -13.13 14.09
CA LYS A 52 9.37 -12.00 13.71
C LYS A 52 9.91 -12.11 12.28
N SER A 53 10.35 -13.31 11.88
CA SER A 53 10.80 -13.55 10.50
C SER A 53 9.68 -13.28 9.49
N LEU A 54 8.46 -13.73 9.79
CA LEU A 54 7.29 -13.51 8.94
C LEU A 54 6.90 -12.02 8.89
N GLU A 55 6.99 -11.29 10.00
CA GLU A 55 6.75 -9.85 10.02
C GLU A 55 7.77 -9.08 9.15
N GLU A 56 9.05 -9.44 9.24
CA GLU A 56 10.11 -8.85 8.41
C GLU A 56 9.90 -9.13 6.92
N GLU A 57 9.57 -10.38 6.57
CA GLU A 57 9.27 -10.75 5.19
C GLU A 57 8.00 -10.06 4.67
N ASN A 58 6.94 -9.99 5.48
CA ASN A 58 5.72 -9.28 5.11
C ASN A 58 5.96 -7.79 4.87
N ALA A 59 6.79 -7.15 5.71
CA ALA A 59 7.18 -5.75 5.52
C ALA A 59 7.96 -5.56 4.22
N ARG A 60 8.90 -6.46 3.91
CA ARG A 60 9.65 -6.44 2.64
C ARG A 60 8.73 -6.62 1.45
N LEU A 61 7.82 -7.59 1.50
CA LEU A 61 6.86 -7.86 0.42
C LEU A 61 5.92 -6.68 0.17
N LYS A 62 5.40 -6.05 1.24
CA LYS A 62 4.57 -4.85 1.11
C LYS A 62 5.33 -3.69 0.45
N LYS A 63 6.60 -3.51 0.79
CA LYS A 63 7.46 -2.50 0.15
C LYS A 63 7.62 -2.76 -1.35
N LEU A 64 8.02 -4.00 -1.71
CA LEU A 64 8.18 -4.38 -3.11
C LEU A 64 6.88 -4.26 -3.91
N LEU A 65 5.74 -4.61 -3.28
CA LEU A 65 4.43 -4.45 -3.91
C LEU A 65 4.11 -2.98 -4.17
N ALA A 66 4.35 -2.09 -3.20
CA ALA A 66 4.15 -0.67 -3.38
C ALA A 66 5.03 -0.10 -4.51
N GLU A 67 6.31 -0.47 -4.55
CA GLU A 67 7.24 -0.09 -5.63
C GLU A 67 6.73 -0.58 -7.00
N ALA A 68 6.34 -1.85 -7.12
CA ALA A 68 5.82 -2.40 -8.37
C ALA A 68 4.50 -1.75 -8.81
N MET A 69 3.63 -1.37 -7.87
CA MET A 69 2.39 -0.65 -8.18
C MET A 69 2.68 0.76 -8.71
N LEU A 70 3.64 1.47 -8.11
CA LEU A 70 4.08 2.78 -8.60
C LEU A 70 4.68 2.66 -10.02
N ASP A 71 5.53 1.67 -10.26
CA ASP A 71 6.10 1.43 -11.59
C ASP A 71 5.01 1.14 -12.63
N LYS A 72 4.01 0.32 -12.26
CA LYS A 72 2.85 0.07 -13.13
C LYS A 72 2.08 1.35 -13.46
N GLU A 73 1.81 2.19 -12.46
CA GLU A 73 1.10 3.46 -12.66
C GLU A 73 1.89 4.43 -13.54
N THR A 74 3.19 4.58 -13.29
CA THR A 74 4.06 5.45 -14.11
C THR A 74 4.10 4.99 -15.57
N LEU A 75 4.19 3.68 -15.82
CA LEU A 75 4.12 3.10 -17.15
C LEU A 75 2.76 3.41 -17.79
N GLN A 76 1.64 3.16 -17.11
CA GLN A 76 0.32 3.46 -17.65
C GLN A 76 0.16 4.94 -18.02
N VAL A 77 0.65 5.86 -17.19
CA VAL A 77 0.65 7.30 -17.49
C VAL A 77 1.52 7.61 -18.70
N PHE A 78 2.71 7.03 -18.78
CA PHE A 78 3.64 7.22 -19.90
C PHE A 78 3.04 6.74 -21.22
N PHE A 79 2.49 5.52 -21.26
CA PHE A 79 1.78 4.97 -22.41
C PHE A 79 0.55 5.82 -22.75
N GLY A 80 -0.25 6.23 -21.76
CA GLY A 80 -1.38 7.13 -21.97
C GLY A 80 -0.96 8.47 -22.60
N ARG A 81 0.21 9.01 -22.25
CA ARG A 81 0.76 10.24 -22.87
C ARG A 81 1.27 9.99 -24.29
N LEU A 82 2.04 8.93 -24.52
CA LEU A 82 2.60 8.62 -25.84
C LEU A 82 1.52 8.28 -26.86
N PHE A 83 0.55 7.45 -26.49
CA PHE A 83 -0.45 6.92 -27.42
C PHE A 83 -1.77 7.71 -27.37
N GLY A 84 -2.09 8.40 -26.26
CA GLY A 84 -3.28 9.25 -26.14
C GLY A 84 -3.12 10.67 -26.71
N SER A 85 -1.89 11.13 -26.99
CA SER A 85 -1.63 12.44 -27.61
C SER A 85 -1.74 12.45 -29.14
N ALA A 86 -1.84 11.27 -29.78
CA ALA A 86 -2.09 11.17 -31.22
C ALA A 86 -3.50 11.62 -31.63
N SER A 87 -4.47 11.62 -30.71
CA SER A 87 -5.88 11.88 -31.02
C SER A 87 -6.31 13.37 -30.92
N ARG A 88 -5.40 14.31 -30.64
CA ARG A 88 -5.72 15.75 -30.48
C ARG A 88 -5.02 16.70 -31.46
N ARG A 89 -4.44 16.19 -32.56
CA ARG A 89 -3.75 17.03 -33.59
C ARG A 89 -4.43 17.10 -34.96
N GLY A 90 -5.73 16.81 -35.04
CA GLY A 90 -6.50 16.96 -36.28
C GLY A 90 -7.75 17.80 -36.08
N ARG A 91 -7.65 19.12 -36.11
CA ARG A 91 -8.70 20.07 -36.54
C ARG A 91 -8.15 21.50 -36.52
N ALA A 92 -7.39 21.83 -37.56
CA ALA A 92 -7.14 23.20 -37.98
C ALA A 92 -6.95 23.18 -39.50
N ILE A 93 -8.06 23.10 -40.23
CA ILE A 93 -8.07 23.41 -41.67
C ILE A 93 -9.32 24.27 -41.87
N GLY A 94 -9.09 25.55 -42.17
CA GLY A 94 -10.12 26.57 -42.30
C GLY A 94 -11.07 26.30 -43.47
N THR A 95 -12.35 26.58 -43.25
CA THR A 95 -13.31 26.72 -44.34
C THR A 95 -13.47 28.20 -44.64
N SER A 96 -12.88 28.60 -45.77
CA SER A 96 -13.06 29.90 -46.41
C SER A 96 -14.54 30.21 -46.61
N GLN A 97 -14.96 31.42 -46.19
CA GLN A 97 -16.26 31.96 -46.55
C GLN A 97 -16.31 32.16 -48.08
N TYR A 98 -17.29 31.55 -48.73
CA TYR A 98 -17.81 32.03 -50.00
C TYR A 98 -19.28 32.41 -49.78
N VAL A 99 -19.51 33.71 -49.67
CA VAL A 99 -20.84 34.31 -49.77
C VAL A 99 -21.13 34.47 -51.26
N LEU A 100 -22.00 33.65 -51.82
CA LEU A 100 -22.64 33.91 -53.11
C LEU A 100 -24.06 33.34 -53.05
N GLY A 101 -25.01 34.26 -52.96
CA GLY A 101 -26.43 33.98 -52.83
C GLY A 101 -26.97 33.15 -53.99
N SER A 102 -27.84 32.21 -53.65
CA SER A 102 -28.85 31.70 -54.58
C SER A 102 -30.08 31.30 -53.77
N THR A 103 -31.18 31.96 -54.09
CA THR A 103 -32.55 31.71 -53.65
C THR A 103 -32.85 30.21 -53.61
N GLN A 104 -33.29 29.69 -52.47
CA GLN A 104 -33.95 28.39 -52.41
C GLN A 104 -35.41 28.57 -52.82
N TYR A 105 -35.70 28.13 -54.04
CA TYR A 105 -37.05 27.88 -54.54
C TYR A 105 -37.68 26.75 -53.71
N ASN A 106 -38.85 27.01 -53.12
CA ASN A 106 -39.60 26.03 -52.33
C ASN A 106 -40.64 25.36 -53.25
N PRO A 107 -40.62 24.01 -53.41
CA PRO A 107 -41.49 23.30 -54.34
C PRO A 107 -42.96 23.20 -53.89
N GLY A 108 -43.40 24.04 -52.94
CA GLY A 108 -44.77 24.13 -52.44
C GLY A 108 -45.53 25.37 -52.90
N ASP A 109 -44.89 26.28 -53.64
CA ASP A 109 -45.53 27.48 -54.16
C ASP A 109 -45.81 27.32 -55.67
N ILE A 110 -47.11 27.35 -56.00
CA ILE A 110 -47.80 27.55 -57.29
C ILE A 110 -48.44 26.29 -57.90
N PRO A 111 -49.74 26.33 -58.29
CA PRO A 111 -50.88 27.08 -57.76
C PRO A 111 -51.92 26.19 -57.04
#